data_AF-A0A2X0KNP5-F1
#
_entry.id   AF-A0A2X0KNP5-F1
#
_cell.length_a   1.000
_cell.length_b   1.000
_cell.length_c   1.000
_cell.angle_alpha   90.00
_cell.angle_beta   90.00
_cell.angle_gamma   90.00
#
_symmetry.space_group_name_H-M   'P 1'
#
loop_
_entity.id
_entity.type
_entity.pdbx_description
1 polymer ?
#
loop_
_entity_poly.entity_id
_entity_poly.type
_entity_poly.pdbx_seq_one_letter_code
_entity_poly.pdbx_strand_id
1 'polypeptide(L)' 'MHNCRSLLTTKIITAIRICAYNISCLLQNDIKRVIAYSTCSQMGYLFMAVGISQYSVALFHLVNHANYKEG' A
#
# COMPACT_ATOMS: atom_id res chain seq x y z
N MET A 1 -13.64 -3.45 -23.67
CA MET A 1 -13.42 -2.16 -22.95
C MET A 1 -13.93 -2.15 -21.50
N HIS A 2 -14.39 -3.27 -20.91
CA HIS A 2 -14.88 -3.32 -19.52
C HIS A 2 -13.75 -3.44 -18.47
N ASN A 3 -12.63 -4.07 -18.81
CA ASN A 3 -11.50 -4.26 -17.88
C ASN A 3 -10.79 -2.95 -17.52
N CYS A 4 -10.78 -1.96 -18.43
CA CYS A 4 -10.13 -0.65 -18.19
C CYS A 4 -10.81 0.15 -17.07
N ARG A 5 -12.16 0.11 -16.99
CA ARG A 5 -12.89 0.76 -15.89
C ARG A 5 -12.66 0.06 -14.55
N SER A 6 -12.57 -1.28 -14.56
CA SER A 6 -12.28 -2.08 -13.35
C SER A 6 -10.87 -1.86 -12.81
N LEU A 7 -9.87 -1.66 -13.70
CA LEU A 7 -8.51 -1.25 -13.28
C LEU A 7 -8.49 0.18 -12.74
N LEU A 8 -9.26 1.10 -13.32
CA LEU A 8 -9.32 2.48 -12.83
C LEU A 8 -9.99 2.58 -11.45
N THR A 9 -11.07 1.83 -11.22
CA THR A 9 -11.76 1.80 -9.92
C THR A 9 -10.92 1.16 -8.82
N THR A 10 -10.20 0.07 -9.09
CA THR A 10 -9.30 -0.54 -8.09
C THR A 10 -8.17 0.40 -7.68
N LYS A 11 -7.59 1.17 -8.62
CA LYS A 11 -6.56 2.18 -8.30
C LYS A 11 -7.08 3.29 -7.40
N ILE A 12 -8.25 3.84 -7.70
CA ILE A 12 -8.85 4.93 -6.91
C ILE A 12 -9.21 4.46 -5.50
N ILE A 13 -9.78 3.25 -5.38
CA ILE A 13 -10.17 2.67 -4.09
C ILE A 13 -8.93 2.40 -3.21
N THR A 14 -7.86 1.88 -3.79
CA THR A 14 -6.60 1.62 -3.06
C THR A 14 -5.95 2.93 -2.60
N ALA A 15 -5.95 3.98 -3.43
CA ALA A 15 -5.44 5.29 -3.05
C ALA A 15 -6.20 5.91 -1.85
N ILE A 16 -7.53 5.86 -1.87
CA ILE A 16 -8.37 6.35 -0.76
C ILE A 16 -8.10 5.57 0.54
N ARG A 17 -7.95 4.24 0.44
CA ARG A 17 -7.62 3.37 1.58
C ARG A 17 -6.28 3.69 2.21
N ILE A 18 -5.23 3.91 1.42
CA ILE A 18 -3.90 4.29 1.93
C ILE A 18 -3.96 5.60 2.72
N CYS A 19 -4.65 6.61 2.19
CA CYS A 19 -4.82 7.89 2.88
C CYS A 19 -5.55 7.72 4.23
N ALA A 20 -6.63 6.94 4.25
CA ALA A 20 -7.39 6.68 5.48
C ALA A 20 -6.55 5.95 6.55
N TYR A 21 -5.74 4.97 6.15
CA TYR A 21 -4.86 4.24 7.09
C TYR A 21 -3.75 5.13 7.66
N ASN A 22 -3.13 5.99 6.83
CA ASN A 22 -2.10 6.91 7.30
C ASN A 22 -2.66 7.94 8.29
N ILE A 23 -3.83 8.51 8.01
CA ILE A 23 -4.49 9.46 8.93
C ILE A 23 -4.86 8.76 10.24
N SER A 24 -5.41 7.54 10.15
CA SER A 24 -5.80 6.75 11.34
C SER A 24 -4.59 6.33 12.19
N CYS A 25 -3.42 6.17 11.56
CA CYS A 25 -2.16 5.84 12.23
C CYS A 25 -1.65 7.00 13.12
N LEU A 26 -1.85 8.25 12.70
CA LEU A 26 -1.44 9.43 13.48
C LEU A 26 -2.25 9.62 14.76
N LEU A 27 -3.45 9.07 14.81
CA LEU A 27 -4.37 9.14 15.94
C LEU A 27 -4.21 7.96 16.92
N GLN A 28 -3.29 7.03 16.65
CA GLN A 28 -3.09 5.86 17.50
C GLN A 28 -1.99 6.09 18.53
N ASN A 29 -2.36 5.96 19.81
CA ASN A 29 -1.44 6.04 20.94
C ASN A 29 -0.66 4.72 21.18
N ASP A 30 -1.13 3.59 20.62
CA ASP A 30 -0.48 2.29 20.76
C ASP A 30 0.49 2.01 19.61
N ILE A 31 1.78 1.91 19.91
CA ILE A 31 2.86 1.59 18.95
C ILE A 31 2.58 0.30 18.14
N LYS A 32 1.95 -0.71 18.76
CA LYS A 32 1.61 -1.97 18.08
C LYS A 32 0.57 -1.76 16.98
N ARG A 33 -0.40 -0.86 17.20
CA ARG A 33 -1.42 -0.53 16.20
C ARG A 33 -0.83 0.37 15.11
N VAL A 34 -0.02 1.35 15.48
CA VAL A 34 0.73 2.19 14.53
C VAL A 34 1.51 1.32 13.53
N ILE A 35 2.29 0.34 13.99
CA ILE A 35 3.06 -0.56 13.11
C ILE A 35 2.15 -1.42 12.21
N ALA A 36 1.01 -1.88 12.73
CA ALA A 36 0.04 -2.65 11.94
C ALA A 36 -0.60 -1.80 10.83
N TYR A 37 -0.97 -0.55 11.12
CA TYR A 37 -1.54 0.38 10.14
C TYR A 37 -0.51 0.82 9.10
N SER A 38 0.75 1.01 9.49
CA SER A 38 1.86 1.30 8.57
C SER A 38 2.18 0.14 7.62
N THR A 39 2.13 -1.11 8.11
CA THR A 39 2.33 -2.29 7.25
C THR A 39 1.16 -2.45 6.25
N CYS A 40 -0.07 -2.15 6.70
CA CYS A 40 -1.26 -2.20 5.85
C CYS A 40 -1.22 -1.12 4.75
N SER A 41 -0.75 0.10 5.05
CA SER A 41 -0.61 1.16 4.05
C SER A 41 0.50 0.86 3.04
N GLN A 42 1.62 0.25 3.44
CA GLN A 42 2.68 -0.24 2.54
C GLN A 42 2.18 -1.31 1.56
N MET A 43 1.39 -2.28 2.05
CA MET A 43 0.76 -3.28 1.19
C MET A 43 -0.20 -2.64 0.17
N GLY A 44 -0.90 -1.56 0.57
CA GLY A 44 -1.70 -0.75 -0.34
C GLY A 44 -0.88 -0.09 -1.45
N TYR A 45 0.30 0.45 -1.14
CA TYR A 45 1.21 1.01 -2.14
C TYR A 45 1.69 -0.04 -3.15
N LEU A 46 1.97 -1.27 -2.70
CA LEU A 46 2.32 -2.40 -3.56
C LEU A 46 1.17 -2.76 -4.52
N PHE A 47 -0.07 -2.82 -4.03
CA PHE A 47 -1.26 -3.04 -4.87
C PHE A 47 -1.48 -1.91 -5.88
N MET A 48 -1.18 -0.67 -5.52
CA MET A 48 -1.24 0.49 -6.41
C MET A 48 -0.19 0.41 -7.53
N ALA A 49 1.05 0.02 -7.20
CA ALA A 49 2.15 -0.16 -8.15
C ALA A 49 1.90 -1.30 -9.14
N VAL A 50 1.29 -2.40 -8.68
CA VAL A 50 0.82 -3.49 -9.55
C VAL A 50 -0.34 -3.02 -10.44
N GLY A 51 -1.27 -2.21 -9.91
CA GLY A 51 -2.42 -1.67 -10.65
C GLY A 51 -2.08 -0.67 -11.77
N ILE A 52 -0.87 -0.09 -11.76
CA ILE A 52 -0.32 0.72 -12.87
C ILE A 52 0.55 -0.10 -13.83
N SER A 53 0.58 -1.43 -13.71
CA SER A 53 1.47 -2.34 -14.46
C SER A 53 2.97 -2.05 -14.27
N GLN A 54 3.37 -1.42 -13.15
CA GLN A 54 4.76 -1.23 -12.76
C GLN A 54 5.21 -2.34 -11.80
N TYR A 55 5.24 -3.57 -12.33
CA TYR A 55 5.61 -4.77 -11.57
C TYR A 55 7.06 -4.71 -11.06
N SER A 56 7.98 -4.14 -11.84
CA SER A 56 9.40 -4.02 -11.50
C SER A 56 9.61 -3.14 -10.26
N VAL A 57 8.88 -2.02 -10.15
CA VAL A 57 8.97 -1.10 -9.01
C VAL A 57 8.32 -1.71 -7.77
N ALA A 58 7.20 -2.44 -7.92
CA ALA A 58 6.55 -3.14 -6.81
C ALA A 58 7.47 -4.23 -6.22
N LEU A 59 8.13 -5.02 -7.06
CA LEU A 59 9.08 -6.06 -6.65
C LEU A 59 10.33 -5.46 -5.98
N PHE A 60 10.90 -4.41 -6.55
CA PHE A 60 12.03 -3.70 -5.95
C PHE A 60 11.67 -3.12 -4.57
N HIS A 61 10.47 -2.56 -4.42
CA HIS A 61 9.98 -2.06 -3.13
C HIS A 61 9.78 -3.19 -2.11
N LEU A 62 9.26 -4.36 -2.53
CA LEU A 62 9.08 -5.51 -1.66
C LEU A 62 10.42 -6.08 -1.15
N VAL A 63 11.41 -6.21 -2.03
CA VAL A 63 12.75 -6.70 -1.69
C VAL A 63 13.45 -5.75 -0.72
N ASN A 64 13.41 -4.44 -0.98
CA ASN A 64 13.99 -3.46 -0.06
C ASN A 64 13.25 -3.40 1.28
N HIS A 65 11.93 -3.53 1.27
CA HIS A 65 11.13 -3.58 2.49
C HIS A 65 11.43 -4.82 3.34
N ALA A 66 11.64 -5.98 2.71
CA ALA A 66 12.05 -7.21 3.40
C ALA A 66 13.47 -7.07 4.00
N ASN A 67 14.42 -6.53 3.24
CA ASN A 67 15.79 -6.32 3.72
C ASN A 67 15.88 -5.36 4.92
N TYR A 68 15.02 -4.33 4.99
CA TYR A 68 14.99 -3.40 6.12
C TYR A 68 14.23 -3.90 7.35
N LYS A 69 13.43 -4.95 7.21
CA LYS A 69 12.60 -5.50 8.29
C LYS A 69 13.19 -6.77 8.94
N GLU A 70 14.15 -7.41 8.27
CA GLU A 70 14.80 -8.65 8.71
C GLU A 70 16.32 -8.49 9.01
N GLY A 71 16.85 -7.27 8.97
CA GLY A 71 18.23 -6.92 9.35
C GLY A 71 18.36 -6.28 10.72
#